data_AF-A0A061E8G6-F1
#
_entry.id   AF-A0A061E8G6-F1
#
_cell.length_a   1.000
_cell.length_b   1.000
_cell.length_c   1.000
_cell.angle_alpha   90.00
_cell.angle_beta   90.00
_cell.angle_gamma   90.00
#
_symmetry.space_group_name_H-M   'P 1'
#
loop_
_entity.id
_entity.type
_entity.pdbx_description
1 polymer ?
#
loop_
_entity_poly.entity_id
_entity_poly.type
_entity_poly.pdbx_seq_one_letter_code
_entity_poly.pdbx_strand_id
1 'polypeptide(L)'
;MIISLFNYFFNIKVLNFEIGTSNVAFTFLEELFIRFKGMAKVGELVSFEACMDVMDLLYEKEETSILFSSPRSLAASILVTSYVVTVPKQQFEFPVLPWVKFVTSYKEEDIIEKVKDILRHVFEPHC
;
A
#
# COMPACT_ATOMS: atom_id res chain seq x y z
N MET A 1 -24.91 -5.13 28.85
CA MET A 1 -23.85 -5.75 28.02
C MET A 1 -24.35 -6.33 26.69
N ILE A 2 -25.53 -6.98 26.63
CA ILE A 2 -26.07 -7.55 25.36
C ILE A 2 -26.66 -6.48 24.41
N ILE A 3 -27.24 -5.39 24.91
CA ILE A 3 -27.86 -4.34 24.07
C ILE A 3 -26.80 -3.50 23.32
N SER A 4 -25.61 -3.30 23.89
CA SER A 4 -24.50 -2.61 23.22
C SER A 4 -23.93 -3.41 22.04
N LEU A 5 -23.88 -4.74 22.14
CA LEU A 5 -23.44 -5.60 21.03
C LEU A 5 -24.45 -5.61 19.87
N PHE A 6 -25.75 -5.55 20.16
CA PHE A 6 -26.78 -5.52 19.12
C PHE A 6 -26.77 -4.20 18.33
N ASN A 7 -26.56 -3.06 19.01
CA ASN A 7 -26.41 -1.76 18.34
C ASN A 7 -25.10 -1.65 17.54
N TYR A 8 -24.03 -2.34 17.96
CA TYR A 8 -22.78 -2.42 17.20
C TYR A 8 -22.97 -3.25 15.91
N PHE A 9 -23.64 -4.41 16.00
CA PHE A 9 -23.95 -5.25 14.84
C PHE A 9 -24.94 -4.60 13.87
N PHE A 10 -25.91 -3.83 14.37
CA PHE A 10 -26.87 -3.10 13.53
C PHE A 10 -26.22 -1.96 12.75
N ASN A 11 -25.25 -1.24 13.34
CA ASN A 11 -24.50 -0.19 12.64
C ASN A 11 -23.63 -0.73 11.49
N ILE A 12 -23.07 -1.94 11.62
CA ILE A 12 -22.20 -2.55 10.60
C ILE A 12 -22.96 -2.86 9.29
N LYS A 13 -24.22 -3.31 9.39
CA LYS A 13 -25.06 -3.59 8.20
C LYS A 13 -25.54 -2.32 7.49
N VAL A 14 -25.81 -1.24 8.22
CA VAL A 14 -26.25 0.04 7.63
C VAL A 14 -25.08 0.73 6.89
N LEU A 15 -23.84 0.47 7.30
CA LEU A 15 -22.62 1.01 6.69
C LEU A 15 -22.10 0.19 5.49
N ASN A 16 -22.75 -0.92 5.10
CA ASN A 16 -22.23 -1.85 4.09
C ASN A 16 -20.80 -2.35 4.39
N PHE A 17 -20.42 -2.43 5.67
CA PHE A 17 -19.10 -2.90 6.05
C PHE A 17 -19.13 -4.43 6.08
N GLU A 18 -18.80 -5.05 4.94
CA GLU A 18 -18.46 -6.47 4.87
C GLU A 18 -17.21 -6.70 5.72
N ILE A 19 -17.38 -7.12 6.99
CA ILE A 19 -16.30 -7.69 7.79
C ILE A 19 -15.98 -9.05 7.15
N GLY A 20 -15.15 -9.00 6.11
CA GLY A 20 -14.89 -10.06 5.15
C GLY A 20 -14.26 -9.54 3.85
N THR A 21 -14.54 -8.29 3.46
CA THR A 21 -13.73 -7.56 2.47
C THR A 21 -12.50 -6.98 3.17
N SER A 22 -11.44 -7.78 3.20
CA SER A 22 -10.10 -7.35 3.59
C SER A 22 -9.77 -6.02 2.91
N ASN A 23 -9.23 -5.06 3.66
CA ASN A 23 -8.91 -3.69 3.28
C ASN A 23 -8.59 -3.57 1.77
N VAL A 24 -9.37 -2.78 1.00
CA VAL A 24 -9.32 -2.80 -0.48
C VAL A 24 -7.89 -2.57 -1.00
N ALA A 25 -7.08 -1.77 -0.30
CA ALA A 25 -5.68 -1.53 -0.64
C ALA A 25 -4.78 -2.73 -0.37
N PHE A 26 -5.02 -3.49 0.71
CA PHE A 26 -4.32 -4.74 1.01
C PHE A 26 -4.51 -5.77 -0.11
N THR A 27 -5.76 -5.96 -0.55
CA THR A 27 -6.06 -6.92 -1.63
C THR A 27 -5.31 -6.54 -2.91
N PHE A 28 -5.34 -5.25 -3.29
CA PHE A 28 -4.58 -4.79 -4.46
C PHE A 28 -3.06 -4.90 -4.26
N LEU A 29 -2.56 -4.68 -3.06
CA LEU A 29 -1.14 -4.82 -2.74
C LEU A 29 -0.68 -6.27 -2.87
N GLU A 30 -1.43 -7.21 -2.31
CA GLU A 30 -1.13 -8.65 -2.40
C GLU A 30 -1.10 -9.11 -3.87
N GLU A 31 -2.11 -8.74 -4.66
CA GLU A 31 -2.15 -9.05 -6.09
C GLU A 31 -0.97 -8.46 -6.86
N LEU A 32 -0.64 -7.19 -6.61
CA LEU A 32 0.49 -6.51 -7.24
C LEU A 32 1.82 -7.16 -6.86
N PHE A 33 1.99 -7.51 -5.58
CA PHE A 33 3.18 -8.15 -5.07
C PHE A 33 3.42 -9.53 -5.69
N ILE A 34 2.37 -10.36 -5.79
CA ILE A 34 2.44 -11.67 -6.45
C ILE A 34 2.82 -11.51 -7.93
N ARG A 35 2.20 -10.56 -8.64
CA ARG A 35 2.54 -10.28 -10.05
C ARG A 35 3.97 -9.78 -10.20
N PHE A 36 4.44 -8.94 -9.28
CA PHE A 36 5.81 -8.41 -9.28
C PHE A 36 6.83 -9.52 -9.12
N LYS A 37 6.65 -10.41 -8.13
CA LYS A 37 7.52 -11.58 -7.93
C LYS A 37 7.52 -12.53 -9.12
N GLY A 38 6.37 -12.72 -9.77
CA GLY A 38 6.28 -13.53 -10.98
C GLY A 38 6.97 -12.91 -12.20
N MET A 39 7.13 -11.59 -12.24
CA MET A 39 7.70 -10.88 -13.39
C MET A 39 9.19 -10.56 -13.26
N ALA A 40 9.67 -10.28 -12.04
CA ALA A 40 11.02 -9.77 -11.82
C ALA A 40 11.72 -10.52 -10.69
N LYS A 41 12.94 -11.01 -10.96
CA LYS A 41 13.76 -11.68 -9.94
C LYS A 41 14.05 -10.78 -8.74
N VAL A 42 14.20 -9.47 -8.96
CA VAL A 42 14.35 -8.47 -7.88
C VAL A 42 13.11 -8.39 -6.97
N GLY A 43 11.95 -8.90 -7.40
CA GLY A 43 10.79 -9.06 -6.55
C GLY A 43 10.99 -10.02 -5.39
N GLU A 44 11.95 -10.95 -5.48
CA GLU A 44 12.33 -11.81 -4.36
C GLU A 44 13.04 -11.04 -3.23
N LEU A 45 13.61 -9.87 -3.54
CA LEU A 45 14.32 -9.01 -2.59
C LEU A 45 13.38 -8.03 -1.87
N VAL A 46 12.15 -7.88 -2.35
CA VAL A 46 11.13 -7.09 -1.66
C VAL A 46 10.41 -8.00 -0.68
N SER A 47 10.54 -7.73 0.61
CA SER A 47 9.78 -8.48 1.62
C SER A 47 8.34 -7.98 1.65
N PHE A 48 7.39 -8.90 1.76
CA PHE A 48 5.98 -8.53 1.94
C PHE A 48 5.77 -7.80 3.28
N GLU A 49 6.57 -8.15 4.28
CA GLU A 49 6.61 -7.47 5.58
C GLU A 49 6.91 -5.98 5.44
N ALA A 50 7.90 -5.58 4.63
CA ALA A 50 8.18 -4.16 4.40
C ALA A 50 6.98 -3.43 3.75
N CYS A 51 6.24 -4.12 2.87
CA CYS A 51 5.00 -3.56 2.33
C CYS A 51 3.94 -3.37 3.42
N MET A 52 3.83 -4.30 4.38
CA MET A 52 2.91 -4.19 5.51
C MET A 52 3.33 -3.10 6.48
N ASP A 53 4.61 -2.97 6.80
CA ASP A 53 5.12 -1.91 7.68
C ASP A 53 4.81 -0.52 7.11
N VAL A 54 5.00 -0.34 5.78
CA VAL A 54 4.65 0.90 5.10
C VAL A 54 3.13 1.11 5.08
N MET A 55 2.34 0.06 4.87
CA MET A 55 0.88 0.12 4.91
C MET A 55 0.37 0.55 6.28
N ASP A 56 0.89 -0.06 7.35
CA ASP A 56 0.52 0.22 8.73
C ASP A 56 0.91 1.65 9.13
N LEU A 57 2.13 2.09 8.79
CA LEU A 57 2.58 3.48 8.98
C LEU A 57 1.61 4.48 8.35
N LEU A 58 1.09 4.16 7.17
CA LEU A 58 0.13 5.00 6.47
C LEU A 58 -1.23 4.99 7.19
N TYR A 59 -1.73 3.83 7.61
CA TYR A 59 -3.00 3.76 8.34
C TYR A 59 -2.95 4.44 9.72
N GLU A 60 -1.78 4.51 10.35
CA GLU A 60 -1.60 5.22 11.62
C GLU A 60 -1.65 6.74 11.49
N LYS A 61 -1.35 7.31 10.31
CA LYS A 61 -1.38 8.77 10.10
C LYS A 61 -2.70 9.22 9.45
N GLU A 62 -3.45 10.08 10.14
CA GLU A 62 -4.76 10.62 9.69
C GLU A 62 -4.71 11.44 8.38
N GLU A 63 -3.51 11.83 7.92
CA GLU A 63 -3.29 12.55 6.65
C GLU A 63 -3.52 11.67 5.40
N THR A 64 -3.69 10.36 5.58
CA THR A 64 -3.83 9.41 4.47
C THR A 64 -5.16 9.46 3.73
N SER A 65 -6.21 10.02 4.34
CA SER A 65 -7.56 10.01 3.77
C SER A 65 -7.70 10.82 2.46
N ILE A 66 -6.93 11.90 2.29
CA ILE A 66 -6.99 12.75 1.09
C ILE A 66 -5.93 12.33 0.07
N LEU A 67 -4.69 12.10 0.52
CA LEU A 67 -3.58 11.76 -0.36
C LEU A 67 -3.72 10.36 -0.96
N PHE A 68 -4.40 9.42 -0.32
CA PHE A 68 -4.49 8.02 -0.78
C PHE A 68 -5.93 7.56 -1.04
N SER A 69 -6.75 8.46 -1.60
CA SER A 69 -8.17 8.22 -1.91
C SER A 69 -8.44 7.03 -2.85
N SER A 70 -7.44 6.54 -3.59
CA SER A 70 -7.56 5.31 -4.39
C SER A 70 -6.77 4.14 -3.77
N PRO A 71 -7.43 3.03 -3.40
CA PRO A 71 -6.78 1.81 -2.90
C PRO A 71 -5.73 1.22 -3.85
N ARG A 72 -5.94 1.30 -5.17
CA ARG A 72 -4.97 0.80 -6.16
C ARG A 72 -3.73 1.69 -6.23
N SER A 73 -3.92 3.01 -6.19
CA SER A 73 -2.82 3.96 -6.19
C SER A 73 -2.00 3.83 -4.91
N LEU A 74 -2.67 3.65 -3.77
CA LEU A 74 -2.03 3.38 -2.48
C LEU A 74 -1.19 2.10 -2.54
N ALA A 75 -1.78 0.98 -2.97
CA ALA A 75 -1.08 -0.30 -3.11
C ALA A 75 0.17 -0.19 -4.02
N ALA A 76 0.03 0.49 -5.16
CA ALA A 76 1.14 0.79 -6.06
C ALA A 76 2.26 1.58 -5.38
N SER A 77 1.91 2.68 -4.71
CA SER A 77 2.88 3.50 -3.99
C SER A 77 3.57 2.74 -2.85
N ILE A 78 2.86 1.90 -2.11
CA ILE A 78 3.43 1.05 -1.05
C ILE A 78 4.47 0.08 -1.64
N LEU A 79 4.13 -0.60 -2.75
CA LEU A 79 5.05 -1.54 -3.40
C LEU A 79 6.30 -0.83 -3.92
N VAL A 80 6.16 0.33 -4.55
CA VAL A 80 7.30 1.13 -5.05
C VAL A 80 8.17 1.62 -3.90
N THR A 81 7.57 2.12 -2.82
CA THR A 81 8.32 2.53 -1.62
C THR A 81 9.10 1.35 -1.05
N SER A 82 8.45 0.20 -0.88
CA SER A 82 9.08 -1.00 -0.33
C SER A 82 10.23 -1.46 -1.20
N TYR A 83 10.06 -1.46 -2.52
CA TYR A 83 11.15 -1.72 -3.47
C TYR A 83 12.32 -0.76 -3.29
N VAL A 84 12.05 0.55 -3.17
CA VAL A 84 13.09 1.58 -3.01
C VAL A 84 13.87 1.42 -1.70
N VAL A 85 13.18 1.01 -0.62
CA VAL A 85 13.77 0.86 0.71
C VAL A 85 14.54 -0.45 0.86
N THR A 86 14.04 -1.57 0.31
CA THR A 86 14.63 -2.89 0.56
C THR A 86 15.61 -3.34 -0.51
N VAL A 87 15.45 -2.91 -1.76
CA VAL A 87 16.31 -3.39 -2.85
C VAL A 87 17.61 -2.57 -2.89
N PRO A 88 18.80 -3.22 -2.91
CA PRO A 88 20.06 -2.50 -3.03
C PRO A 88 20.13 -1.72 -4.35
N LYS A 89 20.64 -0.48 -4.32
CA LYS A 89 20.74 0.39 -5.52
C LYS A 89 21.49 -0.25 -6.68
N GLN A 90 22.46 -1.11 -6.40
CA GLN A 90 23.24 -1.84 -7.42
C GLN A 90 22.40 -2.87 -8.20
N GLN A 91 21.22 -3.22 -7.69
CA GLN A 91 20.31 -4.22 -8.27
C GLN A 91 19.01 -3.58 -8.81
N PHE A 92 19.00 -2.25 -9.00
CA PHE A 92 17.87 -1.52 -9.61
C PHE A 92 17.82 -1.71 -11.13
N GLU A 93 17.67 -2.94 -11.57
CA GLU A 93 17.61 -3.29 -12.99
C GLU A 93 16.16 -3.28 -13.52
N PHE A 94 15.17 -3.44 -12.64
CA PHE A 94 13.77 -3.51 -13.04
C PHE A 94 13.10 -2.13 -13.10
N PRO A 95 12.41 -1.78 -14.20
CA PRO A 95 11.71 -0.50 -14.35
C PRO A 95 10.38 -0.51 -13.57
N VAL A 96 10.45 -0.43 -12.24
CA VAL A 96 9.29 -0.55 -11.35
C VAL A 96 8.20 0.50 -11.62
N LEU A 97 8.58 1.75 -11.92
CA LEU A 97 7.64 2.83 -12.20
C LEU A 97 6.86 2.61 -13.52
N PRO A 98 7.53 2.38 -14.68
CA PRO A 98 6.85 1.99 -15.90
C PRO A 98 5.97 0.74 -15.74
N TRP A 99 6.42 -0.25 -14.97
CA TRP A 99 5.65 -1.46 -14.72
C TRP A 99 4.38 -1.18 -13.90
N VAL A 100 4.48 -0.42 -12.81
CA VAL A 100 3.32 -0.02 -11.99
C VAL A 100 2.31 0.76 -12.82
N LYS A 101 2.77 1.70 -13.66
CA LYS A 101 1.90 2.40 -14.61
C LYS A 101 1.19 1.44 -15.56
N PHE A 102 1.91 0.46 -16.11
CA PHE A 102 1.33 -0.53 -16.99
C PHE A 102 0.23 -1.36 -16.31
N VAL A 103 0.46 -1.84 -15.08
CA VAL A 103 -0.50 -2.72 -14.38
C VAL A 103 -1.64 -1.97 -13.68
N THR A 104 -1.47 -0.69 -13.35
CA THR A 104 -2.48 0.09 -12.60
C THR A 104 -3.12 1.23 -13.38
N SER A 105 -2.55 1.61 -14.53
CA SER A 105 -2.92 2.79 -15.33
C SER A 105 -2.72 4.14 -14.65
N TYR A 106 -2.09 4.20 -13.46
CA TYR A 106 -1.71 5.47 -12.82
C TYR A 106 -0.48 6.08 -13.48
N LYS A 107 -0.45 7.41 -13.52
CA LYS A 107 0.71 8.15 -14.01
C LYS A 107 1.90 7.94 -13.08
N GLU A 108 3.10 7.88 -13.66
CA GLU A 108 4.33 7.69 -12.87
C GLU A 108 4.53 8.87 -11.92
N GLU A 109 4.22 10.08 -12.37
CA GLU A 109 4.36 11.31 -11.59
C GLU A 109 3.52 11.28 -10.32
N ASP A 110 2.25 10.87 -10.42
CA ASP A 110 1.33 10.77 -9.28
C ASP A 110 1.82 9.72 -8.25
N ILE A 111 2.38 8.61 -8.74
CA ILE A 111 2.97 7.57 -7.88
C ILE A 111 4.26 8.07 -7.21
N ILE A 112 5.10 8.81 -7.95
CA ILE A 112 6.35 9.38 -7.43
C ILE A 112 6.07 10.39 -6.31
N GLU A 113 5.08 11.27 -6.48
CA GLU A 113 4.70 12.24 -5.44
C GLU A 113 4.32 11.53 -4.14
N LYS A 114 3.46 10.53 -4.23
CA LYS A 114 3.07 9.67 -3.10
C LYS A 114 4.26 8.97 -2.47
N VAL A 115 5.13 8.36 -3.28
CA VAL A 115 6.33 7.66 -2.76
C VAL A 115 7.24 8.62 -2.01
N LYS A 116 7.45 9.85 -2.51
CA LYS A 116 8.23 10.87 -1.80
C LYS A 116 7.60 11.24 -0.46
N ASP A 117 6.28 11.36 -0.41
CA ASP A 117 5.56 11.65 0.83
C ASP A 117 5.69 10.50 1.83
N ILE A 118 5.50 9.25 1.38
CA ILE A 118 5.69 8.07 2.22
C ILE A 118 7.13 8.00 2.74
N LEU A 119 8.13 8.16 1.87
CA LEU A 119 9.55 8.11 2.26
C LEU A 119 9.90 9.21 3.28
N ARG A 120 9.30 10.40 3.14
CA ARG A 120 9.47 11.48 4.12
C ARG A 120 9.00 11.04 5.50
N HIS A 121 7.88 10.34 5.59
CA HIS A 121 7.37 9.82 6.85
C HIS A 121 8.17 8.63 7.39
N VAL A 122 8.65 7.74 6.51
CA VAL A 122 9.50 6.60 6.90
C VAL A 122 10.84 7.07 7.49
N PHE A 123 11.40 8.16 6.95
CA PHE A 123 12.69 8.70 7.39
C PHE A 123 12.58 9.94 8.28
N GLU A 124 11.38 10.36 8.66
CA GLU A 124 11.17 11.43 9.62
C GLU A 124 11.78 11.01 10.97
N PRO A 125 12.73 11.78 11.54
CA PRO A 125 13.26 11.46 12.85
C PRO A 125 12.12 11.57 13.87
N HIS A 126 11.78 10.46 14.52
CA HIS A 126 10.91 10.47 15.69
C HIS A 126 11.66 11.21 16.81
N CYS A 127 11.29 12.47 17.06
CA CYS A 127 11.75 13.24 18.20
C CYS A 127 11.27 12.65 19.53
#